data_AF-A0A4Y3WSM8-F1
#
_entry.id   AF-A0A4Y3WSM8-F1
#
_cell.length_a   1.000
_cell.length_b   1.000
_cell.length_c   1.000
_cell.angle_alpha   90.00
_cell.angle_beta   90.00
_cell.angle_gamma   90.00
#
_symmetry.space_group_name_H-M   'P 1'
#
loop_
_entity.id
_entity.type
_entity.pdbx_description
1 polymer ?
#
loop_
_entity_poly.entity_id
_entity_poly.type
_entity_poly.pdbx_seq_one_letter_code
_entity_poly.pdbx_strand_id
1 'polypeptide(L)'
;MPPTGGEDPRSQPARTAALTGVISDAGGGGRRAFIDATGASVSLPPSIRRFVATDEVVGGLLSALGGDVVGCAGSLDGVAAVGEQRAPDLRAVAALKPDVIVTGAVERAHDLVDARLVAALRRVAPVIAVDTGRPAAAGADLRALLGRGTAAPSTAKPPRPRPPAPNRSPGPPSTTPDLF
;
A
#
# COMPACT_ATOMS: atom_id res chain seq x y z
N MET A 1 -0.08 56.03 -18.13
CA MET A 1 0.00 55.37 -16.81
C MET A 1 -1.38 54.83 -16.50
N PRO A 2 -1.74 53.64 -17.01
CA PRO A 2 -1.42 52.33 -16.37
C PRO A 2 -1.17 51.22 -17.45
N PRO A 3 -1.15 49.87 -17.21
CA PRO A 3 -2.26 49.08 -16.66
C PRO A 3 -1.91 47.91 -15.67
N THR A 4 -2.95 47.54 -14.91
CA THR A 4 -3.34 46.26 -14.26
C THR A 4 -2.52 44.97 -14.40
N GLY A 5 -2.55 44.17 -13.33
CA GLY A 5 -2.40 42.70 -13.33
C GLY A 5 -1.28 42.22 -12.41
N GLY A 6 -1.45 41.24 -11.52
CA GLY A 6 -2.56 40.35 -11.26
C GLY A 6 -2.30 39.64 -9.93
N GLU A 7 -3.35 39.00 -9.42
CA GLU A 7 -3.27 38.00 -8.35
C GLU A 7 -2.03 37.11 -8.53
N ASP A 8 -1.27 36.90 -7.46
CA ASP A 8 -0.21 35.90 -7.43
C ASP A 8 -0.82 34.55 -7.01
N PRO A 9 -1.07 33.60 -7.93
CA PRO A 9 -1.58 32.27 -7.60
C PRO A 9 -0.53 31.35 -6.97
N ARG A 10 0.64 31.86 -6.55
CA ARG A 10 1.73 31.03 -6.00
C ARG A 10 1.66 30.77 -4.50
N SER A 11 0.61 31.24 -3.81
CA SER A 11 0.24 30.71 -2.49
C SER A 11 -0.58 29.41 -2.62
N GLN A 12 -0.03 28.42 -3.33
CA GLN A 12 -0.42 27.03 -3.14
C GLN A 12 0.59 26.37 -2.20
N PRO A 13 0.24 26.08 -0.93
CA PRO A 13 1.03 25.14 -0.16
C PRO A 13 1.06 23.83 -0.95
N ALA A 14 2.27 23.36 -1.25
CA ALA A 14 2.57 22.15 -2.01
C ALA A 14 1.70 20.96 -1.55
N ARG A 15 0.57 20.78 -2.23
CA ARG A 15 -0.26 19.58 -2.16
C ARG A 15 0.44 18.50 -2.98
N THR A 16 1.57 17.97 -2.49
CA THR A 16 2.26 16.84 -3.14
C THR A 16 2.99 16.00 -2.11
N ALA A 17 2.29 15.58 -1.06
CA ALA A 17 2.82 14.63 -0.08
C ALA A 17 1.67 13.81 0.53
N ALA A 18 1.05 12.95 -0.28
CA ALA A 18 0.26 11.79 0.14
C ALA A 18 -0.38 11.16 -1.10
N LEU A 19 0.41 10.46 -1.91
CA LEU A 19 -0.12 9.67 -3.03
C LEU A 19 0.17 8.17 -2.84
N THR A 20 0.36 7.73 -1.59
CA THR A 20 0.40 6.32 -1.21
C THR A 20 -1.03 5.79 -1.10
N GLY A 21 -1.59 5.38 -2.23
CA GLY A 21 -2.94 4.85 -2.33
C GLY A 21 -2.93 3.35 -2.62
N VAL A 22 -3.86 2.63 -2.02
CA VAL A 22 -4.22 1.28 -2.44
C VAL A 22 -5.03 1.38 -3.72
N ILE A 23 -4.59 0.71 -4.78
CA ILE A 23 -5.41 0.56 -5.98
C ILE A 23 -5.82 -0.92 -6.03
N SER A 24 -7.10 -1.18 -5.77
CA SER A 24 -7.68 -2.51 -5.96
C SER A 24 -7.95 -2.72 -7.45
N ASP A 25 -7.32 -3.71 -8.07
CA ASP A 25 -7.69 -4.13 -9.42
C ASP A 25 -8.98 -4.95 -9.32
N ALA A 26 -10.07 -4.38 -9.83
CA ALA A 26 -11.38 -5.03 -9.92
C ALA A 26 -11.37 -6.01 -11.11
N GLY A 27 -10.67 -7.14 -10.95
CA GLY A 27 -10.49 -8.12 -12.01
C GLY A 27 -10.02 -9.48 -11.52
N GLY A 28 -10.84 -10.18 -10.74
CA GLY A 28 -10.83 -11.65 -10.60
C GLY A 28 -9.57 -12.37 -10.06
N GLY A 29 -8.50 -11.65 -9.70
CA GLY A 29 -7.18 -12.25 -9.48
C GLY A 29 -6.44 -11.78 -8.23
N GLY A 30 -7.12 -11.44 -7.13
CA GLY A 30 -6.59 -11.38 -5.75
C GLY A 30 -5.35 -10.51 -5.43
N ARG A 31 -4.70 -9.85 -6.39
CA ARG A 31 -3.49 -9.04 -6.16
C ARG A 31 -3.86 -7.57 -5.99
N ARG A 32 -3.22 -6.90 -5.04
CA ARG A 32 -3.44 -5.50 -4.68
C ARG A 32 -2.28 -4.65 -5.21
N ALA A 33 -2.55 -3.53 -5.87
CA ALA A 33 -1.50 -2.58 -6.23
C ALA A 33 -1.26 -1.59 -5.08
N PHE A 34 0.02 -1.31 -4.82
CA PHE A 34 0.50 -0.39 -3.80
C PHE A 34 1.47 0.61 -4.43
N ILE A 35 1.22 1.91 -4.27
CA ILE A 35 2.17 2.94 -4.68
C ILE A 35 3.15 3.17 -3.54
N ASP A 36 4.44 2.97 -3.77
CA ASP A 36 5.46 3.12 -2.74
C ASP A 36 6.07 4.54 -2.72
N ALA A 37 7.01 4.79 -1.79
CA ALA A 37 7.64 6.09 -1.64
C ALA A 37 8.51 6.53 -2.84
N THR A 38 8.87 5.61 -3.74
CA THR A 38 9.52 5.95 -5.02
C THR A 38 8.51 6.45 -6.06
N GLY A 39 7.22 6.25 -5.82
CA GLY A 39 6.14 6.47 -6.77
C GLY A 39 5.88 5.28 -7.69
N ALA A 40 6.56 4.15 -7.49
CA ALA A 40 6.35 2.94 -8.26
C ALA A 40 5.08 2.21 -7.82
N SER A 41 4.34 1.66 -8.78
CA SER A 41 3.25 0.72 -8.49
C SER A 41 3.79 -0.70 -8.33
N VAL A 42 3.56 -1.28 -7.16
CA VAL A 42 4.01 -2.63 -6.80
C VAL A 42 2.79 -3.54 -6.64
N SER A 43 2.79 -4.66 -7.36
CA SER A 43 1.75 -5.69 -7.22
C SER A 43 2.05 -6.58 -6.03
N LEU A 44 1.16 -6.59 -5.05
CA LEU A 44 1.28 -7.31 -3.80
C LEU A 44 0.36 -8.55 -3.78
N PRO A 45 0.77 -9.61 -3.07
CA PRO A 45 -0.10 -10.76 -2.84
C PRO A 45 -1.33 -10.36 -2.00
N PRO A 46 -2.44 -11.11 -2.07
CA PRO A 46 -3.68 -10.84 -1.31
C PRO A 46 -3.46 -10.79 0.21
N SER A 47 -2.49 -11.55 0.70
CA SER A 47 -2.12 -11.62 2.10
C SER A 47 -0.61 -11.56 2.22
N ILE A 48 -0.12 -10.74 3.14
CA ILE A 48 1.29 -10.56 3.43
C ILE A 48 1.47 -10.93 4.89
N ARG A 49 2.31 -11.93 5.14
CA ARG A 49 2.61 -12.42 6.50
C ARG A 49 4.08 -12.21 6.81
N ARG A 50 4.97 -12.52 5.88
CA ARG A 50 6.42 -12.55 6.13
C ARG A 50 7.10 -11.34 5.52
N PHE A 51 7.64 -10.48 6.37
CA PHE A 51 8.39 -9.30 5.95
C PHE A 51 9.89 -9.50 6.12
N VAL A 52 10.66 -8.99 5.15
CA VAL A 52 12.09 -8.74 5.33
C VAL A 52 12.34 -7.24 5.25
N ALA A 53 13.06 -6.68 6.22
CA ALA A 53 13.50 -5.29 6.21
C ALA A 53 14.96 -5.18 5.78
N THR A 54 15.31 -4.14 5.01
CA THR A 54 16.69 -3.93 4.56
C THR A 54 17.53 -3.03 5.47
N ASP A 55 16.96 -2.56 6.57
CA ASP A 55 17.64 -1.81 7.62
C ASP A 55 16.83 -1.87 8.92
N GLU A 56 17.50 -1.56 10.02
CA GLU A 56 16.97 -1.65 11.38
C GLU A 56 15.83 -0.65 11.64
N VAL A 57 15.82 0.51 10.98
CA VAL A 57 14.78 1.52 11.16
C VAL A 57 13.47 1.02 10.57
N VAL A 58 13.51 0.51 9.34
CA VAL A 58 12.35 -0.11 8.69
C VAL A 58 11.89 -1.35 9.46
N GLY A 59 12.83 -2.19 9.88
CA GLY A 59 12.54 -3.39 10.67
C GLY A 59 11.85 -3.06 11.99
N GLY A 60 12.39 -2.09 12.73
CA GLY A 60 11.80 -1.61 13.98
C GLY A 60 10.40 -1.03 13.80
N LEU A 61 10.16 -0.26 12.75
CA LEU A 61 8.83 0.28 12.43
C LEU A 61 7.81 -0.84 12.11
N LEU A 62 8.20 -1.84 11.31
CA LEU A 62 7.35 -2.99 11.01
C LEU A 62 7.00 -3.77 12.27
N SER A 63 7.99 -4.09 13.09
CA SER A 63 7.80 -4.81 14.36
C SER A 63 6.90 -4.03 15.33
N ALA A 64 7.11 -2.72 15.48
CA ALA A 64 6.29 -1.86 16.32
C ALA A 64 4.82 -1.78 15.87
N LEU A 65 4.56 -1.95 14.57
CA LEU A 65 3.22 -2.00 14.00
C LEU A 65 2.60 -3.42 14.01
N GLY A 66 3.33 -4.41 14.55
CA GLY A 66 2.90 -5.80 14.64
C GLY A 66 2.98 -6.57 13.32
N GLY A 67 3.88 -6.16 12.41
CA GLY A 67 4.26 -6.97 11.26
C GLY A 67 5.17 -8.13 11.68
N ASP A 68 5.02 -9.28 11.03
CA ASP A 68 5.86 -10.45 11.26
C ASP A 68 7.15 -10.34 10.42
N VAL A 69 8.16 -9.72 11.03
CA VAL A 69 9.49 -9.50 10.44
C VAL A 69 10.32 -10.76 10.63
N VAL A 70 10.48 -11.53 9.56
CA VAL A 70 11.22 -12.80 9.59
C VAL A 70 12.73 -12.61 9.35
N GLY A 71 13.14 -11.44 8.84
CA GLY A 71 14.55 -11.10 8.67
C GLY A 71 14.79 -9.59 8.55
N CYS A 72 15.96 -9.14 8.99
CA CYS A 72 16.40 -7.75 8.93
C CYS A 72 17.86 -7.66 8.48
N ALA A 73 18.17 -6.76 7.56
CA ALA A 73 19.57 -6.42 7.30
C ALA A 73 20.05 -5.42 8.37
N GLY A 74 21.22 -5.67 8.95
CA GLY A 74 21.59 -5.11 10.25
C GLY A 74 21.08 -5.98 11.41
N SER A 75 21.08 -5.42 12.61
CA SER A 75 20.72 -6.11 13.86
C SER A 75 19.37 -5.64 14.38
N LEU A 76 18.43 -6.56 14.53
CA LEU A 76 17.12 -6.29 15.14
C LEU A 76 16.81 -7.40 16.13
N ASP A 77 16.50 -7.02 17.37
CA ASP A 77 16.29 -7.97 18.47
C ASP A 77 15.23 -9.02 18.14
N GLY A 78 15.60 -10.29 18.30
CA GLY A 78 14.71 -11.43 18.05
C GLY A 78 14.42 -11.73 16.58
N VAL A 79 15.06 -11.05 15.64
CA VAL A 79 14.87 -11.21 14.18
C VAL A 79 16.17 -11.70 13.53
N ALA A 80 16.05 -12.60 12.54
CA ALA A 80 17.22 -13.14 11.85
C ALA A 80 17.95 -12.05 11.04
N ALA A 81 19.26 -11.92 11.22
CA ALA A 81 20.08 -11.04 10.39
C ALA A 81 20.22 -11.62 8.97
N VAL A 82 19.97 -10.80 7.95
CA VAL A 82 20.06 -11.20 6.52
C VAL A 82 21.11 -10.41 5.74
N GLY A 83 22.14 -9.92 6.41
CA GLY A 83 23.20 -9.11 5.81
C GLY A 83 23.43 -7.81 6.58
N GLU A 84 24.24 -6.93 6.01
CA GLU A 84 24.56 -5.64 6.62
C GLU A 84 23.46 -4.61 6.35
N GLN A 85 23.41 -3.55 7.16
CA GLN A 85 22.44 -2.48 7.00
C GLN A 85 22.55 -1.87 5.60
N ARG A 86 21.42 -1.77 4.88
CA ARG A 86 21.32 -1.32 3.47
C ARG A 86 22.02 -2.24 2.45
N ALA A 87 22.58 -3.37 2.88
CA ALA A 87 23.28 -4.35 2.05
C ALA A 87 22.81 -5.79 2.40
N PRO A 88 21.52 -6.12 2.20
CA PRO A 88 21.02 -7.47 2.43
C PRO A 88 21.71 -8.52 1.54
N ASP A 89 22.06 -9.66 2.12
CA ASP A 89 22.51 -10.85 1.42
C ASP A 89 21.31 -11.54 0.73
N LEU A 90 21.39 -11.64 -0.60
CA LEU A 90 20.30 -12.18 -1.42
C LEU A 90 19.95 -13.63 -1.09
N ARG A 91 20.95 -14.45 -0.72
CA ARG A 91 20.72 -15.87 -0.44
C ARG A 91 20.02 -16.04 0.91
N ALA A 92 20.44 -15.28 1.92
CA ALA A 92 19.79 -15.23 3.22
C ALA A 92 18.34 -14.76 3.10
N VAL A 93 18.10 -13.67 2.36
CA VAL A 93 16.73 -13.18 2.10
C VAL A 93 15.88 -14.24 1.38
N ALA A 94 16.41 -14.89 0.34
CA ALA A 94 15.66 -15.92 -0.39
C ALA A 94 15.34 -17.16 0.47
N ALA A 95 16.24 -17.56 1.37
CA ALA A 95 16.02 -18.69 2.27
C ALA A 95 14.84 -18.46 3.22
N LEU A 96 14.57 -17.21 3.60
CA LEU A 96 13.45 -16.84 4.46
C LEU A 96 12.10 -16.79 3.74
N LYS A 97 12.06 -16.88 2.42
CA LYS A 97 10.84 -16.84 1.60
C LYS A 97 9.88 -15.70 2.01
N PRO A 98 10.32 -14.44 1.95
CA PRO A 98 9.46 -13.31 2.30
C PRO A 98 8.30 -13.16 1.31
N ASP A 99 7.17 -12.66 1.80
CA ASP A 99 6.05 -12.24 0.94
C ASP A 99 6.31 -10.85 0.36
N VAL A 100 6.98 -9.99 1.13
CA VAL A 100 7.38 -8.62 0.75
C VAL A 100 8.71 -8.28 1.39
N ILE A 101 9.55 -7.57 0.62
CA ILE A 101 10.79 -6.95 1.10
C ILE A 101 10.55 -5.44 1.20
N VAL A 102 10.86 -4.85 2.35
CA VAL A 102 10.65 -3.43 2.63
C VAL A 102 11.99 -2.73 2.76
N THR A 103 12.14 -1.65 2.02
CA THR A 103 13.34 -0.81 1.97
C THR A 103 13.04 0.59 2.47
N GLY A 104 14.05 1.27 3.03
CA GLY A 104 14.01 2.71 3.19
C GLY A 104 14.03 3.43 1.83
N ALA A 105 13.58 4.67 1.82
CA ALA A 105 13.63 5.55 0.66
C ALA A 105 14.12 6.94 1.03
N VAL A 106 15.02 7.49 0.21
CA VAL A 106 15.51 8.86 0.31
C VAL A 106 15.36 9.50 -1.07
N GLU A 107 14.77 10.69 -1.14
CA GLU A 107 14.56 11.44 -2.39
C GLU A 107 13.87 10.61 -3.50
N ARG A 108 12.91 9.75 -3.13
CA ARG A 108 12.18 8.83 -4.03
C ARG A 108 13.05 7.72 -4.65
N ALA A 109 14.22 7.44 -4.11
CA ALA A 109 15.04 6.28 -4.46
C ALA A 109 15.13 5.30 -3.28
N HIS A 110 15.28 4.01 -3.57
CA HIS A 110 15.57 3.00 -2.54
C HIS A 110 16.91 3.30 -1.85
N ASP A 111 16.92 3.31 -0.52
CA ASP A 111 18.12 3.53 0.30
C ASP A 111 18.87 2.20 0.50
N LEU A 112 19.51 1.72 -0.57
CA LEU A 112 20.41 0.57 -0.55
C LEU A 112 21.81 1.00 -0.99
N VAL A 113 22.83 0.23 -0.59
CA VAL A 113 24.23 0.50 -0.98
C VAL A 113 24.47 0.36 -2.49
N ASP A 114 23.64 -0.43 -3.19
CA ASP A 114 23.72 -0.63 -4.64
C ASP A 114 22.31 -0.71 -5.25
N ALA A 115 22.04 0.11 -6.26
CA ALA A 115 20.78 0.10 -7.01
C ALA A 115 20.51 -1.25 -7.71
N ARG A 116 21.56 -1.99 -8.10
CA ARG A 116 21.44 -3.33 -8.70
C ARG A 116 20.84 -4.33 -7.73
N LEU A 117 21.01 -4.12 -6.42
CA LEU A 117 20.48 -4.97 -5.38
C LEU A 117 18.95 -4.96 -5.37
N VAL A 118 18.33 -3.81 -5.65
CA VAL A 118 16.86 -3.71 -5.80
C VAL A 118 16.35 -4.67 -6.87
N ALA A 119 16.99 -4.67 -8.04
CA ALA A 119 16.59 -5.53 -9.16
C ALA A 119 16.76 -7.02 -8.81
N ALA A 120 17.79 -7.36 -8.05
CA ALA A 120 18.01 -8.73 -7.59
C ALA A 120 16.99 -9.15 -6.51
N LEU A 121 16.69 -8.29 -5.54
CA LEU A 121 15.68 -8.52 -4.50
C LEU A 121 14.27 -8.70 -5.10
N ARG A 122 13.94 -7.93 -6.15
CA ARG A 122 12.65 -8.06 -6.88
C ARG A 122 12.43 -9.43 -7.53
N ARG A 123 13.49 -10.22 -7.73
CA ARG A 123 13.38 -11.61 -8.20
C ARG A 123 13.03 -12.59 -7.08
N VAL A 124 13.24 -12.20 -5.82
CA VAL A 124 12.93 -13.00 -4.64
C VAL A 124 11.49 -12.75 -4.20
N ALA A 125 11.11 -11.49 -4.03
CA ALA A 125 9.77 -11.06 -3.64
C ALA A 125 9.50 -9.61 -4.09
N PRO A 126 8.25 -9.14 -4.09
CA PRO A 126 7.93 -7.73 -4.26
C PRO A 126 8.75 -6.84 -3.31
N VAL A 127 9.36 -5.79 -3.86
CA VAL A 127 10.13 -4.80 -3.09
C VAL A 127 9.36 -3.50 -3.07
N ILE A 128 9.14 -2.96 -1.87
CA ILE A 128 8.53 -1.64 -1.66
C ILE A 128 9.50 -0.71 -0.93
N ALA A 129 9.39 0.59 -1.18
CA ALA A 129 10.12 1.61 -0.45
C ALA A 129 9.22 2.43 0.46
N VAL A 130 9.69 2.77 1.66
CA VAL A 130 9.03 3.67 2.61
C VAL A 130 9.92 4.86 2.94
N ASP A 131 9.34 6.05 3.04
CA ASP A 131 10.10 7.28 3.26
C ASP A 131 10.56 7.40 4.72
N THR A 132 11.79 6.95 5.00
CA THR A 132 12.39 6.97 6.34
C THR A 132 12.75 8.38 6.79
N GLY A 133 12.91 9.34 5.86
CA GLY A 133 13.05 10.77 6.17
C GLY A 133 11.75 11.41 6.69
N ARG A 134 10.60 10.76 6.48
CA ARG A 134 9.28 11.18 6.96
C ARG A 134 8.61 10.05 7.75
N PRO A 135 8.96 9.84 9.03
CA PRO A 135 8.53 8.67 9.80
C PRO A 135 7.00 8.54 9.94
N ALA A 136 6.27 9.66 9.96
CA ALA A 136 4.81 9.64 9.97
C ALA A 136 4.22 9.07 8.66
N ALA A 137 4.81 9.40 7.52
CA ALA A 137 4.42 8.87 6.21
C ALA A 137 4.78 7.38 6.10
N ALA A 138 6.02 7.00 6.46
CA ALA A 138 6.42 5.60 6.52
C ALA A 138 5.48 4.76 7.41
N GLY A 139 5.12 5.28 8.59
CA GLY A 139 4.17 4.60 9.47
C GLY A 139 2.76 4.46 8.86
N ALA A 140 2.29 5.45 8.09
CA ALA A 140 1.01 5.35 7.38
C ALA A 140 1.07 4.31 6.26
N ASP A 141 2.14 4.30 5.47
CA ASP A 141 2.39 3.37 4.38
C ASP A 141 2.44 1.92 4.90
N LEU A 142 3.19 1.68 5.98
CA LEU A 142 3.30 0.37 6.61
C LEU A 142 1.97 -0.09 7.24
N ARG A 143 1.20 0.81 7.85
CA ARG A 143 -0.16 0.48 8.32
C ARG A 143 -1.07 0.07 7.16
N ALA A 144 -1.02 0.81 6.04
CA ALA A 144 -1.78 0.45 4.85
C ALA A 144 -1.36 -0.91 4.29
N LEU A 145 -0.06 -1.23 4.31
CA LEU A 145 0.47 -2.53 3.89
C LEU A 145 -0.06 -3.67 4.76
N LEU A 146 -0.06 -3.49 6.08
CA LEU A 146 -0.57 -4.45 7.07
C LEU A 146 -2.11 -4.57 7.09
N GLY A 147 -2.82 -3.83 6.22
CA GLY A 147 -4.29 -3.79 6.21
C GLY A 147 -4.90 -3.04 7.40
N ARG A 148 -4.09 -2.24 8.12
CA ARG A 148 -4.46 -1.45 9.31
C ARG A 148 -4.57 0.06 9.02
N GLY A 149 -4.48 0.45 7.74
CA GLY A 149 -4.72 1.81 7.26
C GLY A 149 -6.09 1.91 6.60
N THR A 150 -6.88 2.88 7.04
CA THR A 150 -8.21 3.20 6.52
C THR A 150 -8.20 3.27 5.00
N ALA A 151 -9.23 2.68 4.37
CA ALA A 151 -9.56 2.97 2.99
C ALA A 151 -9.68 4.49 2.82
N ALA A 152 -8.69 5.12 2.18
CA ALA A 152 -8.93 6.43 1.58
C ALA A 152 -10.02 6.21 0.50
N PRO A 153 -11.08 7.03 0.49
CA PRO A 153 -12.26 6.76 -0.31
C PRO A 153 -11.85 6.66 -1.78
N SER A 154 -12.16 5.50 -2.37
CA SER A 154 -12.25 5.35 -3.81
C SER A 154 -13.10 6.51 -4.33
N THR A 155 -12.51 7.39 -5.14
CA THR A 155 -13.25 8.31 -6.01
C THR A 155 -13.92 7.55 -7.15
N ALA A 156 -14.37 6.31 -6.90
CA ALA A 156 -15.35 5.64 -7.73
C ALA A 156 -16.61 6.51 -7.71
N LYS A 157 -16.76 7.26 -8.80
CA LYS A 157 -17.99 7.92 -9.23
C LYS A 157 -19.19 7.06 -8.80
N PRO A 158 -20.13 7.59 -8.00
CA PRO A 158 -21.25 6.79 -7.53
C PRO A 158 -21.99 6.19 -8.74
N PRO A 159 -22.36 4.90 -8.71
CA PRO A 159 -23.18 4.33 -9.77
C PRO A 159 -24.45 5.17 -9.87
N ARG A 160 -24.79 5.61 -11.09
CA ARG A 160 -26.06 6.33 -11.34
C ARG A 160 -27.19 5.52 -10.70
N PRO A 161 -28.11 6.15 -9.95
CA PRO A 161 -29.30 5.45 -9.49
C PRO A 161 -30.03 4.88 -10.72
N ARG A 162 -30.26 3.57 -10.73
CA ARG A 162 -31.11 2.95 -11.76
C ARG A 162 -32.50 3.57 -11.65
N PRO A 163 -33.16 3.91 -12.77
CA PRO A 163 -34.55 4.33 -12.71
C PRO A 163 -35.40 3.20 -12.07
N PRO A 164 -36.39 3.54 -11.24
CA PRO A 164 -37.26 2.55 -10.63
C PRO A 164 -38.03 1.78 -11.70
N ALA A 165 -38.04 0.45 -11.57
CA ALA A 165 -38.81 -0.44 -12.43
C ALA A 165 -40.32 -0.16 -12.26
N PRO A 166 -41.12 -0.16 -13.35
CA PRO A 166 -42.55 0.01 -13.23
C PRO A 166 -43.24 -1.28 -12.77
N ASN A 167 -44.22 -1.08 -11.87
CA ASN A 167 -45.39 -1.91 -11.58
C ASN A 167 -45.23 -3.24 -10.82
N ARG A 168 -46.02 -3.35 -9.74
CA ARG A 168 -47.26 -4.15 -9.77
C ARG A 168 -48.13 -3.83 -8.54
N SER A 169 -49.33 -3.32 -8.79
CA SER A 169 -50.39 -3.17 -7.79
C SER A 169 -50.84 -4.55 -7.28
N PRO A 170 -50.99 -4.78 -5.97
CA PRO A 170 -51.70 -5.94 -5.47
C PRO A 170 -53.21 -5.69 -5.59
N GLY A 171 -53.88 -6.49 -6.43
CA GLY A 171 -55.34 -6.61 -6.42
C GLY A 171 -55.82 -7.30 -5.14
N PRO A 172 -57.04 -6.98 -4.65
CA PRO A 172 -57.55 -7.51 -3.39
C PRO A 172 -57.85 -9.02 -3.47
N PRO A 173 -57.80 -9.75 -2.35
CA PRO A 173 -58.10 -11.17 -2.30
C PRO A 173 -59.61 -11.42 -2.43
N SER A 174 -60.01 -12.28 -3.37
CA SER A 174 -61.36 -12.84 -3.41
C SER A 174 -61.49 -14.00 -2.43
N THR A 175 -62.36 -13.80 -1.43
CA THR A 175 -63.27 -14.75 -0.76
C THR A 175 -63.77 -15.82 -1.76
N THR A 176 -63.97 -17.12 -1.49
CA THR A 176 -64.55 -17.87 -0.36
C THR A 176 -64.32 -19.36 -0.65
N PRO A 177 -64.16 -20.26 0.33
CA PRO A 177 -64.26 -21.70 0.10
C PRO A 177 -65.73 -22.14 0.19
N ASP A 178 -66.21 -22.94 -0.77
CA ASP A 178 -67.43 -23.71 -0.56
C ASP A 178 -67.32 -25.13 -1.12
N LEU A 179 -67.92 -26.02 -0.35
CA LEU A 179 -67.92 -27.48 -0.44
C LEU A 179 -68.71 -27.98 -1.66
N PHE A 180 -68.28 -29.09 -2.27
CA PHE A 180 -69.00 -30.38 -2.36
C PHE A 180 -68.17 -31.39 -3.15
#